data_AF-A0A4R5B1D4-F1
#
_entry.id   AF-A0A4R5B1D4-F1
#
_cell.length_a   1.000
_cell.length_b   1.000
_cell.length_c   1.000
_cell.angle_alpha   90.00
_cell.angle_beta   90.00
_cell.angle_gamma   90.00
#
_symmetry.space_group_name_H-M   'P 1'
#
loop_
_entity.id
_entity.type
_entity.pdbx_description
1 polymer ?
#
loop_
_entity_poly.entity_id
_entity_poly.type
_entity_poly.pdbx_seq_one_letter_code
_entity_poly.pdbx_strand_id
1 'polypeptide(L)'
;MSPKPLEQVTLGDLVTKEDLKDLVTKDDLARELGLVRQEFRGELGSLRGELGSAVNLLMGELGKMAARQEEMAGTLARLVAKSEGVTQ
;
A
#
# COMPACT_ATOMS: atom_id res chain seq x y z
N MET A 1 1.74 -3.74 -44.49
CA MET A 1 2.42 -4.08 -45.76
C MET A 1 2.04 -5.51 -46.11
N SER A 2 1.69 -5.78 -47.36
CA SER A 2 1.43 -7.16 -47.80
C SER A 2 2.78 -7.90 -47.93
N PRO A 3 2.91 -9.13 -47.42
CA PRO A 3 4.15 -9.87 -47.52
C PRO A 3 4.48 -10.16 -48.99
N LYS A 4 5.77 -10.06 -49.34
CA LYS A 4 6.27 -10.45 -50.66
C LYS A 4 5.92 -11.94 -50.93
N PRO A 5 5.56 -12.30 -52.18
CA PRO A 5 5.47 -13.70 -52.60
C PRO A 5 6.77 -14.44 -52.35
N LEU A 6 6.69 -15.73 -51.98
CA LEU A 6 7.85 -16.55 -51.63
C LEU A 6 8.90 -16.60 -52.76
N GLU A 7 8.48 -16.54 -54.02
CA GLU A 7 9.40 -16.55 -55.16
C GLU A 7 10.25 -15.27 -55.29
N GLN A 8 9.89 -14.20 -54.58
CA GLN A 8 10.56 -12.89 -54.62
C GLN A 8 11.34 -12.57 -53.34
N VAL A 9 11.38 -13.49 -52.37
CA VAL A 9 12.13 -13.33 -51.13
C VAL A 9 13.63 -13.47 -51.43
N THR A 10 14.40 -12.45 -51.05
CA THR A 10 15.85 -12.43 -51.15
C THR A 10 16.50 -12.62 -49.78
N LEU A 11 17.79 -12.91 -49.74
CA LEU A 11 18.56 -13.01 -48.49
C LEU A 11 18.48 -11.74 -47.62
N GLY A 12 18.38 -10.56 -48.24
CA GLY A 12 18.23 -9.30 -47.51
C GLY A 12 16.85 -9.07 -46.91
N ASP A 13 15.84 -9.85 -47.34
CA ASP A 13 14.50 -9.83 -46.73
C ASP A 13 14.42 -10.75 -45.49
N LEU A 14 15.48 -11.51 -45.18
CA LEU A 14 15.54 -12.44 -44.05
C LEU A 14 16.15 -11.78 -42.81
N VAL A 15 15.50 -11.99 -41.67
CA VAL A 15 16.04 -11.63 -40.36
C VAL A 15 17.27 -12.49 -40.06
N THR A 16 18.37 -11.84 -39.71
CA THR A 16 19.62 -12.50 -39.32
C THR A 16 19.62 -12.89 -37.86
N LYS A 17 20.58 -13.73 -37.45
CA LYS A 17 20.79 -14.01 -36.03
C LYS A 17 21.14 -12.76 -35.24
N GLU A 18 21.80 -11.76 -35.85
CA GLU A 18 22.15 -10.50 -35.21
C GLU A 18 20.88 -9.71 -34.85
N ASP A 19 19.95 -9.62 -35.79
CA ASP A 19 18.69 -8.90 -35.64
C ASP A 19 17.79 -9.46 -34.52
N LEU A 20 18.00 -10.73 -34.14
CA LEU A 20 17.22 -11.40 -33.08
C LEU A 20 17.83 -11.27 -31.68
N LYS A 21 19.10 -10.85 -31.55
CA LYS A 21 19.84 -10.91 -30.26
C LYS A 21 19.26 -9.99 -29.19
N ASP A 22 18.77 -8.84 -29.62
CA ASP A 22 18.25 -7.80 -28.72
C ASP A 22 16.73 -7.90 -28.53
N LEU A 23 16.09 -8.94 -29.08
CA LEU A 23 14.67 -9.17 -28.85
C LEU A 23 14.44 -9.67 -27.43
N VAL A 24 13.55 -8.96 -26.74
CA VAL A 24 13.03 -9.38 -25.44
C VAL A 24 12.38 -10.76 -25.56
N THR A 25 12.81 -11.68 -24.70
CA THR A 25 12.21 -13.01 -24.63
C THR A 25 11.00 -13.01 -23.70
N LYS A 26 10.17 -14.06 -23.81
CA LYS A 26 9.07 -14.28 -22.85
C LYS A 26 9.59 -14.46 -21.43
N ASP A 27 10.77 -15.03 -21.26
CA ASP A 27 11.38 -15.27 -19.95
C ASP A 27 11.86 -13.95 -19.33
N ASP A 28 12.37 -13.02 -20.13
CA ASP A 28 12.74 -11.68 -19.65
C ASP A 28 11.51 -10.92 -19.15
N LEU A 29 10.41 -10.94 -19.92
CA LEU A 29 9.15 -10.35 -19.49
C LEU A 29 8.59 -11.01 -18.22
N ALA A 30 8.64 -12.34 -18.14
CA ALA A 30 8.17 -13.07 -16.96
C ALA A 30 9.00 -12.72 -15.71
N ARG A 31 10.31 -12.54 -15.86
CA ARG A 31 11.22 -12.12 -14.80
C ARG A 31 10.90 -10.70 -14.33
N GLU A 32 10.83 -9.74 -15.25
CA GLU A 32 10.53 -8.34 -14.92
C GLU A 32 9.15 -8.20 -14.28
N LEU A 33 8.12 -8.85 -14.83
CA LEU A 33 6.79 -8.89 -14.22
C LEU A 33 6.80 -9.53 -12.82
N GLY A 34 7.63 -10.55 -12.61
CA GLY A 34 7.84 -11.17 -11.31
C GLY A 34 8.41 -10.19 -10.29
N LEU A 35 9.44 -9.43 -10.67
CA LEU A 35 10.08 -8.41 -9.83
C LEU A 35 9.09 -7.29 -9.47
N VAL A 36 8.41 -6.71 -10.47
CA VAL A 36 7.41 -5.66 -10.24
C VAL A 36 6.29 -6.14 -9.32
N ARG A 37 5.82 -7.38 -9.49
CA ARG A 37 4.81 -7.97 -8.59
C ARG A 37 5.33 -8.13 -7.15
N GLN A 38 6.60 -8.45 -6.99
CA GLN A 38 7.21 -8.61 -5.67
C GLN A 38 7.36 -7.25 -4.97
N GLU A 39 7.88 -6.25 -5.67
CA GLU A 39 8.01 -4.87 -5.19
C GLU A 39 6.66 -4.33 -4.74
N PHE A 40 5.64 -4.44 -5.60
CA PHE A 40 4.30 -3.95 -5.30
C PHE A 40 3.68 -4.64 -4.07
N ARG A 41 3.89 -5.96 -3.90
CA ARG A 41 3.44 -6.66 -2.69
C ARG A 41 4.19 -6.20 -1.44
N GLY A 42 5.49 -5.92 -1.57
CA GLY A 42 6.31 -5.39 -0.48
C GLY A 42 5.81 -4.03 -0.02
N GLU A 43 5.64 -3.10 -0.95
CA GLU A 43 5.15 -1.74 -0.67
C GLU A 43 3.74 -1.76 -0.04
N LEU A 44 2.81 -2.56 -0.60
CA LEU A 44 1.49 -2.73 -0.01
C LEU A 44 1.52 -3.33 1.40
N GLY A 45 2.42 -4.28 1.63
CA GLY A 45 2.62 -4.90 2.94
C GLY A 45 3.08 -3.87 3.98
N SER A 46 4.08 -3.06 3.64
CA SER A 46 4.60 -1.99 4.48
C SER A 46 3.52 -0.94 4.77
N LEU A 47 2.82 -0.45 3.75
CA LEU A 47 1.75 0.53 3.90
C LEU A 47 0.63 0.02 4.83
N ARG A 48 0.24 -1.25 4.68
CA ARG A 48 -0.75 -1.87 5.57
C ARG A 48 -0.27 -1.93 7.02
N GLY A 49 1.01 -2.22 7.24
CA GLY A 49 1.62 -2.25 8.57
C GLY A 49 1.66 -0.87 9.22
N GLU A 50 2.05 0.15 8.46
CA GLU A 50 2.07 1.55 8.91
C GLU A 50 0.65 2.03 9.28
N LEU A 51 -0.33 1.75 8.42
CA LEU A 51 -1.72 2.10 8.68
C LEU A 51 -2.26 1.40 9.93
N GLY A 52 -1.99 0.10 10.10
CA GLY A 52 -2.39 -0.65 11.28
C GLY A 52 -1.78 -0.07 12.56
N SER A 53 -0.52 0.34 12.50
CA SER A 53 0.18 0.98 13.62
C SER A 53 -0.42 2.35 13.95
N ALA A 54 -0.70 3.18 12.95
CA ALA A 54 -1.34 4.48 13.13
C ALA A 54 -2.74 4.34 13.76
N VAL A 55 -3.55 3.37 13.30
CA VAL A 55 -4.87 3.10 13.89
C VAL A 55 -4.76 2.67 15.35
N ASN A 56 -3.81 1.80 15.69
CA ASN A 56 -3.59 1.37 17.08
C ASN A 56 -3.20 2.54 17.99
N LEU A 57 -2.33 3.43 17.52
CA LEU A 57 -1.95 4.64 18.27
C LEU A 57 -3.16 5.56 18.50
N LEU A 58 -3.97 5.81 17.46
CA LEU A 58 -5.18 6.62 17.58
C LEU A 58 -6.19 6.00 18.56
N MET A 59 -6.40 4.69 18.50
CA MET A 59 -7.27 3.97 19.44
C MET A 59 -6.75 4.08 20.88
N GLY A 60 -5.44 4.00 21.07
CA GLY A 60 -4.80 4.20 22.38
C GLY A 60 -5.04 5.61 22.93
N GLU A 61 -4.87 6.65 22.11
CA GLU A 61 -5.13 8.03 22.51
C GLU A 61 -6.62 8.30 22.77
N LEU A 62 -7.52 7.75 21.96
CA LEU A 62 -8.96 7.79 22.21
C LEU A 62 -9.33 7.17 23.57
N GLY A 63 -8.76 6.01 23.89
CA GLY A 63 -8.97 5.35 25.19
C GLY A 63 -8.49 6.21 26.36
N LYS A 64 -7.32 6.84 26.24
CA LYS A 64 -6.81 7.78 27.26
C LYS A 64 -7.72 9.00 27.43
N MET A 65 -8.26 9.53 26.34
CA MET A 65 -9.19 10.67 26.41
C MET A 65 -10.50 10.28 27.10
N ALA A 66 -11.05 9.11 26.79
CA ALA A 66 -12.26 8.60 27.44
C ALA A 66 -12.05 8.45 28.97
N ALA A 67 -10.92 7.89 29.39
CA ALA A 67 -10.58 7.76 30.81
C ALA A 67 -10.48 9.12 31.52
N ARG A 68 -9.83 10.12 30.90
CA ARG A 68 -9.78 11.49 31.45
C ARG A 68 -11.16 12.13 31.52
N GLN A 69 -12.01 11.90 30.54
CA GLN A 69 -13.37 12.42 30.53
C GLN A 69 -14.20 11.86 31.69
N GLU A 70 -14.06 10.56 31.98
CA GLU A 70 -14.70 9.92 33.13
C GLU A 70 -14.20 10.49 34.46
N GLU A 71 -12.87 10.67 34.60
CA GLU A 71 -12.27 11.27 35.80
C GLU A 71 -12.78 12.72 36.04
N MET A 72 -12.84 13.53 34.99
CA MET A 72 -13.38 14.89 35.06
C MET A 72 -14.85 14.88 35.46
N ALA A 73 -15.67 14.01 34.85
CA ALA A 73 -17.08 13.88 35.20
C ALA A 73 -17.27 13.51 36.68
N GLY A 74 -16.50 12.54 37.18
CA GLY A 74 -16.53 12.15 38.60
C GLY A 74 -16.08 13.28 39.53
N THR A 75 -15.09 14.08 39.12
CA THR A 75 -14.62 15.23 39.88
C THR A 75 -15.67 16.35 39.92
N LEU A 76 -16.32 16.63 38.80
CA LEU A 76 -17.43 17.59 38.74
C LEU A 76 -18.60 17.13 39.62
N ALA A 77 -19.00 15.86 39.56
CA ALA A 77 -20.06 15.32 40.40
C ALA A 77 -19.76 15.51 41.90
N ARG A 78 -18.52 15.26 42.34
CA ARG A 78 -18.08 15.49 43.72
C ARG A 78 -18.13 16.97 44.12
N LEU A 79 -17.71 17.88 43.23
CA LEU A 79 -17.74 19.31 43.48
C LEU A 79 -19.19 19.82 43.62
N VAL A 80 -20.09 19.38 42.74
CA VAL A 80 -21.53 19.73 42.80
C VAL A 80 -22.13 19.26 44.12
N ALA A 81 -21.96 17.98 44.47
CA ALA A 81 -22.46 17.44 45.74
C ALA A 81 -21.95 18.21 46.97
N LYS A 82 -20.66 18.62 46.94
CA LYS A 82 -20.09 19.44 48.01
C LYS A 82 -20.68 20.84 48.06
N SER A 83 -20.92 21.49 46.92
CA SER A 83 -21.55 22.82 46.89
C SER A 83 -22.99 22.79 47.40
N GLU A 84 -23.76 21.77 47.02
CA GLU A 84 -25.14 21.62 47.48
C GLU A 84 -25.23 21.42 49.00
N GLY A 85 -24.31 20.63 49.59
CA GLY A 85 -24.24 20.43 51.04
C GLY A 85 -23.75 21.64 51.85
N VAL A 86 -23.15 22.64 51.21
CA VAL A 86 -22.75 23.92 51.85
C VAL A 86 -23.87 24.97 51.74
N THR A 87 -24.86 24.75 50.88
CA THR A 87 -25.95 25.70 50.61
C THR A 87 -27.21 25.41 51.44
N GLN A 88 -27.23 24.33 52.23
CA GLN A 88 -28.26 24.02 53.25
C GLN A 88 -27.78 24.39 54.65
#